data_AF-A0A4Y2FMZ7-F1
#
_entry.id   AF-A0A4Y2FMZ7-F1
#
_cell.length_a   1.000
_cell.length_b   1.000
_cell.length_c   1.000
_cell.angle_alpha   90.00
_cell.angle_beta   90.00
_cell.angle_gamma   90.00
#
_symmetry.space_group_name_H-M   'P 1'
#
loop_
_entity.id
_entity.type
_entity.pdbx_description
1 polymer ?
#
loop_
_entity_poly.entity_id
_entity_poly.type
_entity_poly.pdbx_seq_one_letter_code
_entity_poly.pdbx_strand_id
1 'polypeptide(L)'
;MSILRQCNLNIHKIAKGDADTYIVRCGLEKATSHPSVAIVDEDVDLIMILIALAPEESDIYFMKPGKGKVEAKIFSTRKQAKRIFFCPNHPPSSCIQWLRHNISNL
;
A
#
# COMPACT_ATOMS: atom_id res chain seq x y z
N MET A 1 17.04 -21.68 -14.42
CA MET A 1 15.92 -20.72 -14.65
C MET A 1 15.63 -20.07 -13.31
N SER A 2 15.48 -18.74 -13.21
CA SER A 2 15.16 -18.10 -11.93
C SER A 2 13.73 -18.43 -11.51
N ILE A 3 13.47 -18.56 -10.21
CA ILE A 3 12.13 -18.83 -9.63
C ILE A 3 11.08 -17.86 -10.18
N LEU A 4 11.42 -16.58 -10.34
CA LEU A 4 10.53 -15.57 -10.90
C LEU A 4 10.04 -15.92 -12.31
N ARG A 5 10.93 -16.44 -13.18
CA ARG A 5 10.56 -16.86 -14.54
C ARG A 5 9.72 -18.15 -14.55
N GLN A 6 9.88 -19.01 -13.56
CA GLN A 6 9.02 -20.19 -13.38
C GLN A 6 7.60 -19.80 -12.99
N CYS A 7 7.43 -18.69 -12.27
CA CYS A 7 6.12 -18.15 -11.87
C CYS A 7 5.52 -17.14 -12.88
N ASN A 8 6.08 -17.03 -14.09
CA ASN A 8 5.67 -16.02 -15.09
C ASN A 8 5.74 -14.57 -14.56
N LEU A 9 6.60 -14.30 -13.57
CA LEU A 9 6.84 -12.96 -13.05
C LEU A 9 7.99 -12.30 -13.81
N ASN A 10 7.74 -11.07 -14.26
CA ASN A 10 8.73 -10.26 -14.95
C ASN A 10 9.30 -9.20 -14.01
N ILE A 11 10.63 -9.11 -13.94
CA ILE A 11 11.30 -8.01 -13.25
C ILE A 11 11.21 -6.79 -14.16
N HIS A 12 10.51 -5.75 -13.72
CA HIS A 12 10.39 -4.52 -14.49
C HIS A 12 11.64 -3.64 -14.35
N LYS A 13 12.04 -3.35 -13.10
CA LYS A 13 13.18 -2.48 -12.76
C LYS A 13 13.75 -2.90 -11.39
N ILE A 14 15.02 -2.58 -11.14
CA ILE A 14 15.70 -2.79 -9.85
C ILE A 14 15.85 -1.43 -9.18
N ALA A 15 15.35 -1.29 -7.94
CA ALA A 15 15.53 -0.08 -7.15
C ALA A 15 17.01 0.14 -6.84
N LYS A 16 17.53 1.35 -7.10
CA LYS A 16 18.90 1.74 -6.76
C LYS A 16 19.03 2.41 -5.39
N GLY A 17 17.91 2.58 -4.69
CA GLY A 17 17.79 3.22 -3.39
C GLY A 17 16.65 2.59 -2.62
N ASP A 18 15.86 3.41 -1.93
CA ASP A 18 14.70 2.95 -1.16
C ASP A 18 13.68 2.19 -2.05
N ALA A 19 13.40 0.94 -1.68
CA ALA A 19 12.51 0.07 -2.43
C ALA A 19 11.05 0.46 -2.22
N ASP A 20 10.68 0.88 -1.02
CA ASP A 20 9.31 1.18 -0.62
C ASP A 20 8.74 2.34 -1.43
N THR A 21 9.46 3.47 -1.44
CA THR A 21 9.11 4.63 -2.26
C THR A 21 9.04 4.27 -3.74
N TYR A 22 9.93 3.38 -4.19
CA TYR A 22 9.98 2.97 -5.59
C TYR A 22 8.75 2.14 -6.00
N ILE A 23 8.36 1.18 -5.15
CA ILE A 23 7.19 0.33 -5.37
C ILE A 23 5.92 1.19 -5.39
N VAL A 24 5.75 2.12 -4.45
CA VAL A 24 4.59 3.02 -4.41
C VAL A 24 4.51 3.89 -5.66
N ARG A 25 5.62 4.52 -6.07
CA ARG A 25 5.65 5.34 -7.29
C ARG A 25 5.33 4.51 -8.54
N CYS A 26 5.89 3.31 -8.65
CA CYS A 26 5.61 2.40 -9.76
C CYS A 26 4.12 2.03 -9.81
N GLY A 27 3.51 1.71 -8.66
CA GLY A 27 2.08 1.44 -8.56
C GLY A 27 1.23 2.62 -9.01
N LEU A 28 1.57 3.83 -8.56
CA LEU A 28 0.89 5.08 -8.95
C LEU A 28 1.01 5.36 -10.45
N GLU A 29 2.20 5.23 -11.02
CA GLU A 29 2.41 5.36 -12.47
C GLU A 29 1.55 4.36 -13.25
N LYS A 30 1.46 3.11 -12.79
CA LYS A 30 0.62 2.08 -13.44
C LYS A 30 -0.87 2.37 -13.32
N ALA A 31 -1.32 2.93 -12.21
CA ALA A 31 -2.72 3.25 -11.97
C ALA A 31 -3.26 4.32 -12.94
N THR A 32 -2.40 5.08 -13.60
CA THR A 32 -2.81 6.03 -14.66
C THR A 32 -3.34 5.35 -15.93
N SER A 33 -2.94 4.10 -16.17
CA SER A 33 -3.23 3.36 -17.42
C SER A 33 -3.94 2.03 -17.18
N HIS A 34 -4.06 1.59 -15.92
CA HIS A 34 -4.69 0.34 -15.54
C HIS A 34 -5.81 0.62 -14.56
N PRO A 35 -7.02 0.06 -14.79
CA PRO A 35 -8.19 0.34 -13.97
C PRO A 35 -8.10 -0.22 -12.54
N SER A 36 -7.15 -1.14 -12.29
CA SER A 36 -6.90 -1.72 -10.98
C SER A 36 -5.42 -2.10 -10.86
N VAL A 37 -4.79 -1.62 -9.79
CA VAL A 37 -3.38 -1.94 -9.46
C VAL A 37 -3.31 -2.38 -8.02
N ALA A 38 -2.62 -3.50 -7.77
CA ALA A 38 -2.33 -3.99 -6.44
C ALA A 38 -0.82 -3.95 -6.16
N ILE A 39 -0.45 -3.37 -5.03
CA ILE A 39 0.88 -3.47 -4.43
C ILE A 39 0.83 -4.62 -3.42
N VAL A 40 1.74 -5.58 -3.55
CA VAL A 40 1.80 -6.75 -2.66
C VAL A 40 3.05 -6.66 -1.81
N ASP A 41 2.90 -6.52 -0.50
CA ASP A 41 4.03 -6.45 0.43
C ASP A 41 3.64 -6.94 1.84
N GLU A 42 4.62 -7.43 2.61
CA GLU A 42 4.42 -7.71 4.03
C GLU A 42 4.54 -6.46 4.91
N ASP A 43 5.27 -5.44 4.46
CA ASP A 43 5.59 -4.26 5.26
C ASP A 43 4.44 -3.24 5.29
N VAL A 44 3.93 -2.96 6.49
CA VAL A 44 2.68 -2.19 6.68
C VAL A 44 2.88 -0.67 6.67
N ASP A 45 4.12 -0.22 6.91
CA ASP A 45 4.54 1.17 6.72
C ASP A 45 4.49 1.59 5.23
N LEU A 46 4.57 0.65 4.28
CA LEU A 46 4.31 0.93 2.86
C LEU A 46 2.92 1.52 2.63
N ILE A 47 1.93 1.15 3.46
CA ILE A 47 0.58 1.72 3.37
C ILE A 47 0.60 3.21 3.74
N MET A 48 1.44 3.62 4.68
CA MET A 48 1.56 5.03 5.05
C MET A 48 2.12 5.85 3.88
N ILE A 49 3.15 5.33 3.21
CA ILE A 49 3.74 5.97 2.03
C ILE A 49 2.73 6.03 0.88
N LEU A 50 2.00 4.93 0.64
CA LEU A 50 0.95 4.88 -0.37
C LEU A 50 -0.13 5.93 -0.12
N ILE A 51 -0.63 6.06 1.11
CA ILE A 51 -1.66 7.05 1.43
C ILE A 51 -1.12 8.48 1.34
N ALA A 52 0.15 8.71 1.66
CA ALA A 52 0.75 10.04 1.55
C ALA A 52 0.94 10.49 0.10
N LEU A 53 1.14 9.57 -0.84
CA LEU A 53 1.46 9.87 -2.24
C LEU A 53 0.30 9.64 -3.22
N ALA A 54 -0.72 8.87 -2.84
CA ALA A 54 -1.84 8.52 -3.71
C ALA A 54 -2.78 9.72 -3.94
N PRO A 55 -3.07 10.09 -5.21
CA PRO A 55 -4.17 10.99 -5.53
C PRO A 55 -5.50 10.41 -5.05
N GLU A 56 -6.47 11.28 -4.75
CA GLU A 56 -7.76 10.87 -4.19
C GLU A 56 -8.56 9.95 -5.13
N GLU A 57 -8.36 10.13 -6.43
CA GLU A 57 -9.03 9.38 -7.50
C GLU A 57 -8.32 8.08 -7.85
N SER A 58 -7.13 7.83 -7.30
CA SER A 58 -6.34 6.64 -7.63
C SER A 58 -6.95 5.37 -7.04
N ASP A 59 -7.22 4.38 -7.90
CA ASP A 59 -7.70 3.07 -7.49
C ASP A 59 -6.55 2.08 -7.31
N ILE A 60 -5.88 2.19 -6.16
CA ILE A 60 -4.76 1.32 -5.79
C ILE A 60 -5.11 0.53 -4.54
N TYR A 61 -4.74 -0.74 -4.57
CA TYR A 61 -4.90 -1.66 -3.47
C TYR A 61 -3.55 -2.02 -2.89
N PHE A 62 -3.45 -2.09 -1.57
CA PHE A 62 -2.34 -2.74 -0.89
C PHE A 62 -2.81 -4.10 -0.39
N MET A 63 -2.15 -5.17 -0.80
CA MET A 63 -2.42 -6.53 -0.37
C MET A 63 -1.26 -7.04 0.49
N LYS A 64 -1.53 -7.30 1.75
CA LYS A 64 -0.62 -8.05 2.62
C LYS A 64 -0.91 -9.54 2.47
N PRO A 65 0.04 -10.35 1.97
CA PRO A 65 -0.11 -11.80 1.94
C PRO A 65 -0.33 -12.37 3.34
N GLY A 66 -1.11 -13.45 3.41
CA GLY A 66 -1.27 -14.22 4.63
C GLY A 66 0.01 -14.97 4.99
N LYS A 67 0.19 -15.29 6.28
CA LYS A 67 1.31 -16.09 6.76
C LYS A 67 0.81 -17.17 7.72
N GLY A 68 1.07 -18.43 7.38
CA GLY A 68 0.57 -19.58 8.14
C GLY A 68 -0.96 -19.61 8.18
N LYS A 69 -1.55 -19.49 9.37
CA LYS A 69 -3.01 -19.45 9.58
C LYS A 69 -3.61 -18.04 9.48
N VAL A 70 -2.79 -17.02 9.25
CA VAL A 70 -3.26 -15.64 9.09
C VAL A 70 -3.67 -15.42 7.64
N GLU A 71 -4.90 -14.98 7.43
CA GLU A 71 -5.44 -14.65 6.11
C GLU A 71 -4.78 -13.41 5.50
N ALA A 72 -4.82 -13.31 4.16
CA ALA A 72 -4.38 -12.13 3.45
C ALA A 72 -5.33 -10.94 3.74
N LYS A 73 -4.78 -9.72 3.73
CA LYS A 73 -5.53 -8.49 3.97
C LYS A 73 -5.38 -7.55 2.79
N ILE A 74 -6.47 -6.90 2.40
CA ILE A 74 -6.49 -5.92 1.30
C ILE A 74 -6.97 -4.58 1.84
N PHE A 75 -6.28 -3.52 1.45
CA PHE A 75 -6.55 -2.14 1.82
C PHE A 75 -6.72 -1.32 0.54
N SER A 76 -7.76 -0.51 0.45
CA SER A 76 -7.99 0.41 -0.67
C SER A 76 -7.63 1.83 -0.28
N THR A 77 -7.04 2.59 -1.22
CA THR A 77 -6.79 4.02 -1.06
C THR A 77 -8.03 4.89 -1.25
N ARG A 78 -9.14 4.35 -1.77
CA ARG A 78 -10.35 5.15 -2.03
C ARG A 78 -11.00 5.68 -0.74
N LYS A 79 -11.35 6.98 -0.73
CA LYS A 79 -11.97 7.73 0.39
C LYS A 79 -13.22 7.07 1.03
N GLN A 80 -13.92 6.16 0.35
CA GLN A 80 -15.15 5.54 0.89
C GLN A 80 -14.91 4.38 1.86
N ALA A 81 -13.71 3.80 1.90
CA ALA A 81 -13.37 2.84 2.94
C ALA A 81 -13.01 3.64 4.20
N LYS A 82 -13.82 3.54 5.26
CA LYS A 82 -13.43 3.98 6.60
C LYS A 82 -11.99 3.51 6.83
N ARG A 83 -11.07 4.45 6.93
CA ARG A 83 -9.63 4.21 7.12
C ARG A 83 -9.42 3.67 8.53
N ILE A 84 -9.79 2.41 8.74
CA ILE A 84 -9.71 1.74 10.04
C ILE A 84 -8.33 1.09 10.11
N PHE A 85 -7.35 1.91 10.41
CA PHE A 85 -6.31 1.46 11.32
C PHE A 85 -6.91 1.65 12.72
N PHE A 86 -6.69 0.71 13.64
CA PHE A 86 -6.73 0.81 15.12
C PHE A 86 -7.46 -0.35 15.79
N CYS A 87 -6.71 -1.02 16.67
CA CYS A 87 -7.27 -1.79 17.77
C CYS A 87 -8.07 -0.82 18.68
N PRO A 88 -9.32 -1.13 19.01
CA PRO A 88 -10.18 -0.24 19.80
C PRO A 88 -9.69 0.03 21.23
N ASN A 89 -8.72 -0.75 21.73
CA ASN A 89 -8.28 -0.71 23.13
C ASN A 89 -6.89 -0.10 23.36
N HIS A 90 -6.23 0.46 22.34
CA HIS A 90 -4.93 1.12 22.50
C HIS A 90 -5.02 2.57 22.03
N PRO A 91 -4.64 3.57 22.85
CA PRO A 91 -4.64 4.95 22.42
C PRO A 91 -3.74 5.12 21.18
N PRO A 92 -4.20 5.84 20.14
CA PRO A 92 -3.41 6.05 18.95
C PRO A 92 -2.13 6.82 19.28
N SER A 93 -0.99 6.38 18.74
CA SER A 93 0.29 7.08 18.91
C SER A 93 0.22 8.50 18.36
N SER A 94 1.13 9.37 18.78
CA SER A 94 1.21 10.77 18.30
C SER A 94 1.27 10.86 16.77
N CYS A 95 1.99 9.96 16.11
CA CYS A 95 2.05 9.89 14.64
C CYS A 95 0.69 9.61 13.99
N ILE A 96 -0.10 8.73 14.61
CA ILE A 96 -1.46 8.43 14.17
C ILE A 96 -2.42 9.59 14.41
N GLN A 97 -2.29 10.26 15.55
CA GLN A 97 -3.11 11.44 15.87
C GLN A 97 -2.82 12.59 14.90
N TRP A 98 -1.54 12.81 14.58
CA TRP A 98 -1.11 13.76 13.56
C TRP A 98 -1.70 13.43 12.19
N LEU A 99 -1.70 12.15 11.80
CA LEU A 99 -2.33 11.69 10.55
C LEU A 99 -3.84 12.01 10.53
N ARG A 100 -4.58 11.69 11.59
CA ARG A 100 -6.02 12.02 11.66
C ARG A 100 -6.27 13.51 11.41
N HIS A 101 -5.50 14.38 12.04
CA HIS A 101 -5.68 15.83 11.96
C HIS A 101 -5.39 16.38 10.55
N ASN A 102 -4.41 15.84 9.84
CA ASN A 102 -4.06 16.31 8.50
C ASN A 102 -4.96 15.74 7.39
N ILE A 103 -5.59 14.59 7.64
CA ILE A 103 -6.52 13.96 6.69
C ILE A 103 -7.95 14.49 6.83
N SER A 104 -8.34 14.96 8.02
CA SER A 104 -9.65 15.61 8.21
C SER A 104 -9.73 17.04 7.63
N ASN A 105 -8.61 17.60 7.20
CA ASN A 105 -8.50 18.94 6.62
C ASN A 105 -8.25 18.92 5.09
N LEU A 106 -8.46 17.77 4.44
CA LEU A 106 -8.39 17.55 2.98
C LEU A 106 -9.77 17.14 2.43
#